data_AF-A0AAD6DC07-F1
#
_entry.id   AF-A0AAD6DC07-F1
#
_cell.length_a   1.000
_cell.length_b   1.000
_cell.length_c   1.000
_cell.angle_alpha   90.00
_cell.angle_beta   90.00
_cell.angle_gamma   90.00
#
_symmetry.space_group_name_H-M   'P 1'
#
loop_
_entity.id
_entity.type
_entity.pdbx_description
1 polymer ?
#
loop_
_entity_poly.entity_id
_entity_poly.type
_entity_poly.pdbx_seq_one_letter_code
_entity_poly.pdbx_strand_id
1 'polypeptide(L)'
;MFPTRRLASQAGFLKRSADEFGRLAKYAFNAEGMQTPTKAYTLLDFEDKSSVEGCKTMADRVVGGYSTASLDYEPGLPSANIPPHARFHGKISTKLPPNFRVDRTGYAAFRNQDRGFWLFGRLYWDLDPYSYLALRIKSDGRRYTVNIQTDSIVDTDIHQHRLYTRHHRVRGTPKPSSRSSTSSDSREHMKEMYPRGIPEALGDAPPESTIISTSSSATTSGGTGWETVLLPLNSFVRTNFGYVVEPQTSIMRNRVKSVGIGLTDRIDGPFDLRIHKIWATNGMDELDAADDKRICGSDALPVDEGVRTGWAASKMHKKDADDQQKSKTKKKGLGGLRSEWDE
;
A
#
# COMPACT_ATOMS: atom_id res chain seq x y z
N MET A 1 16.33 23.98 6.77
CA MET A 1 15.37 24.91 7.40
C MET A 1 15.40 24.65 8.90
N PHE A 2 15.93 25.57 9.70
CA PHE A 2 16.05 25.39 11.15
C PHE A 2 14.65 25.48 11.81
N PRO A 3 14.34 24.62 12.81
CA PRO A 3 13.04 24.67 13.49
C PRO A 3 12.86 25.98 14.24
N THR A 4 11.69 26.62 14.11
CA THR A 4 11.36 27.84 14.86
C THR A 4 11.23 27.54 16.35
N ARG A 5 11.45 28.54 17.23
CA ARG A 5 11.34 28.38 18.70
C ARG A 5 10.02 27.73 19.16
N ARG A 6 8.91 27.96 18.45
CA ARG A 6 7.60 27.33 18.70
C ARG A 6 7.54 25.84 18.35
N LEU A 7 8.28 25.39 17.34
CA LEU A 7 8.35 23.98 16.96
C LEU A 7 9.33 23.21 17.88
N ALA A 8 10.40 23.85 18.32
CA ALA A 8 11.36 23.29 19.27
C ALA A 8 10.78 23.13 20.70
N SER A 9 9.75 23.92 21.05
CA SER A 9 9.05 23.83 22.34
C SER A 9 7.91 22.80 22.35
N GLN A 10 7.65 22.08 21.25
CA GLN A 10 6.63 21.03 21.23
C GLN A 10 7.08 19.82 22.03
N ALA A 11 6.17 19.26 22.83
CA ALA A 11 6.40 18.02 23.57
C ALA A 11 6.91 16.91 22.61
N GLY A 12 8.01 16.27 22.99
CA GLY A 12 8.65 15.20 22.23
C GLY A 12 9.65 15.64 21.14
N PHE A 13 9.90 16.93 20.91
CA PHE A 13 10.90 17.38 19.91
C PHE A 13 12.31 16.87 20.20
N LEU A 14 12.75 16.95 21.46
CA LEU A 14 14.07 16.44 21.88
C LEU A 14 14.16 14.92 21.75
N LYS A 15 13.12 14.18 22.15
CA LYS A 15 13.04 12.72 22.01
C LYS A 15 13.14 12.32 20.53
N ARG A 16 12.31 12.91 19.66
CA ARG A 16 12.35 12.66 18.21
C ARG A 16 13.71 12.98 17.60
N SER A 17 14.38 14.04 18.08
CA SER A 17 15.71 14.42 17.59
C SER A 17 16.80 13.45 18.03
N ALA A 18 16.74 12.97 19.28
CA ALA A 18 17.66 11.95 19.79
C ALA A 18 17.47 10.60 19.08
N ASP A 19 16.21 10.18 18.88
CA ASP A 19 15.88 8.95 18.16
C ASP A 19 16.40 8.98 16.71
N GLU A 20 16.22 10.12 16.01
CA GLU A 20 16.66 10.26 14.62
C GLU A 20 18.18 10.36 14.50
N PHE A 21 18.85 11.07 15.41
CA PHE A 21 20.31 11.08 15.47
C PHE A 21 20.86 9.67 15.74
N GLY A 22 20.25 8.93 16.67
CA GLY A 22 20.59 7.54 16.94
C GLY A 22 20.37 6.63 15.72
N ARG A 23 19.29 6.83 14.96
CA ARG A 23 19.02 6.11 13.71
C ARG A 23 20.12 6.36 12.68
N LEU A 24 20.47 7.62 12.45
CA LEU A 24 21.51 8.01 11.49
C LEU A 24 22.90 7.52 11.92
N ALA A 25 23.22 7.59 13.21
CA ALA A 25 24.47 7.07 13.75
C ALA A 25 24.61 5.55 13.55
N LYS A 26 23.54 4.78 13.80
CA LYS A 26 23.50 3.34 13.52
C LYS A 26 23.70 3.05 12.03
N TYR A 27 23.02 3.80 11.16
CA TYR A 27 23.15 3.66 9.71
C TYR A 27 24.58 3.90 9.22
N ALA A 28 25.23 4.97 9.73
CA ALA A 28 26.60 5.31 9.38
C ALA A 28 27.61 4.29 9.91
N PHE A 29 27.38 3.74 11.10
CA PHE A 29 28.28 2.79 11.74
C PHE A 29 28.18 1.37 11.15
N ASN A 30 26.98 0.92 10.80
CA ASN A 30 26.77 -0.45 10.33
C ASN A 30 27.05 -0.66 8.83
N ALA A 31 27.35 0.41 8.07
CA ALA A 31 27.52 0.34 6.61
C ALA A 31 26.38 -0.43 5.89
N GLU A 32 25.16 -0.38 6.43
CA GLU A 32 23.97 -1.15 6.01
C GLU A 32 23.49 -0.83 4.59
N GLY A 33 24.12 0.11 3.88
CA GLY A 33 23.81 0.47 2.50
C GLY A 33 24.10 -0.62 1.45
N MET A 34 24.69 -1.77 1.82
CA MET A 34 25.02 -2.85 0.89
C MET A 34 24.12 -4.09 1.00
N GLN A 35 23.30 -4.22 2.04
CA GLN A 35 22.51 -5.44 2.30
C GLN A 35 21.03 -5.11 2.43
N THR A 36 20.18 -5.83 1.70
CA THR A 36 18.73 -5.64 1.75
C THR A 36 18.24 -5.93 3.17
N PRO A 37 17.60 -4.99 3.88
CA PRO A 37 17.16 -5.23 5.24
C PRO A 37 16.07 -6.29 5.25
N THR A 38 16.28 -7.28 6.10
CA THR A 38 15.35 -8.39 6.36
C THR A 38 14.32 -8.05 7.43
N LYS A 39 14.63 -7.13 8.34
CA LYS A 39 13.72 -6.73 9.42
C LYS A 39 12.61 -5.83 8.89
N ALA A 40 11.36 -6.15 9.22
CA ALA A 40 10.21 -5.31 8.92
C ALA A 40 10.33 -3.91 9.56
N TYR A 41 9.94 -2.87 8.82
CA TYR A 41 9.85 -1.51 9.34
C TYR A 41 8.41 -1.15 9.63
N THR A 42 8.03 -1.10 10.90
CA THR A 42 6.66 -0.77 11.30
C THR A 42 6.35 0.71 11.11
N LEU A 43 5.26 0.99 10.39
CA LEU A 43 4.77 2.35 10.11
C LEU A 43 3.67 2.72 11.11
N LEU A 44 2.62 1.90 11.19
CA LEU A 44 1.51 2.06 12.13
C LEU A 44 1.23 0.73 12.81
N ASP A 45 1.23 0.75 14.15
CA ASP A 45 0.98 -0.43 14.97
C ASP A 45 -0.19 -0.16 15.90
N PHE A 46 -1.34 -0.79 15.62
CA PHE A 46 -2.56 -0.57 16.39
C PHE A 46 -2.70 -1.56 17.55
N GLU A 47 -1.59 -2.13 18.03
CA GLU A 47 -1.51 -2.71 19.38
C GLU A 47 -1.67 -1.66 20.48
N ASP A 48 -1.22 -0.43 20.22
CA ASP A 48 -1.33 0.68 21.15
C ASP A 48 -2.39 1.69 20.68
N LYS A 49 -3.21 2.15 21.64
CA LYS A 49 -4.20 3.20 21.45
C LYS A 49 -3.56 4.50 20.93
N SER A 50 -2.32 4.79 21.33
CA SER A 50 -1.61 6.01 20.92
C SER A 50 -1.45 6.12 19.39
N SER A 51 -1.37 5.00 18.67
CA SER A 51 -1.30 4.98 17.21
C SER A 51 -2.58 5.49 16.54
N VAL A 52 -3.74 5.25 17.16
CA VAL A 52 -5.03 5.80 16.70
C VAL A 52 -5.09 7.30 16.97
N GLU A 53 -4.61 7.76 18.12
CA GLU A 53 -4.55 9.19 18.48
C GLU A 53 -3.59 9.96 17.55
N GLY A 54 -2.55 9.29 17.06
CA GLY A 54 -1.66 9.80 16.02
C GLY A 54 -2.27 9.84 14.61
N CYS A 55 -3.53 9.46 14.42
CA CYS A 55 -4.22 9.49 13.14
C CYS A 55 -5.28 10.61 13.09
N LYS A 56 -5.61 11.05 11.88
CA LYS A 56 -6.67 12.02 11.61
C LYS A 56 -7.62 11.47 10.56
N THR A 57 -8.92 11.53 10.86
CA THR A 57 -9.98 11.19 9.91
C THR A 57 -10.37 12.39 9.04
N MET A 58 -10.87 12.08 7.84
CA MET A 58 -11.30 13.02 6.82
C MET A 58 -12.57 12.47 6.18
N ALA A 59 -13.57 13.33 5.96
CA ALA A 59 -14.78 12.99 5.23
C ALA A 59 -15.22 14.20 4.40
N ASP A 60 -16.10 13.97 3.43
CA ASP A 60 -16.67 15.03 2.59
C ASP A 60 -17.50 16.09 3.35
N ARG A 61 -17.75 15.90 4.65
CA ARG A 61 -18.41 16.90 5.52
C ARG A 61 -17.72 18.27 5.47
N VAL A 62 -16.40 18.32 5.23
CA VAL A 62 -15.66 19.58 5.07
C VAL A 62 -16.07 20.40 3.85
N VAL A 63 -16.65 19.76 2.83
CA VAL A 63 -17.23 20.41 1.64
C VAL A 63 -18.76 20.40 1.66
N GLY A 64 -19.38 20.12 2.80
CA GLY A 64 -20.84 20.06 2.96
C GLY A 64 -21.48 18.71 2.59
N GLY A 65 -20.68 17.67 2.34
CA GLY A 65 -21.17 16.31 2.18
C GLY A 65 -21.74 15.72 3.48
N TYR A 66 -22.36 14.55 3.35
CA TYR A 66 -23.06 13.88 4.45
C TYR A 66 -22.34 12.61 4.93
N SER A 67 -21.15 12.31 4.40
CA SER A 67 -20.39 11.14 4.82
C SER A 67 -19.76 11.35 6.20
N THR A 68 -19.54 10.25 6.92
CA THR A 68 -18.91 10.22 8.24
C THR A 68 -17.73 9.27 8.25
N ALA A 69 -16.74 9.57 9.09
CA ALA A 69 -15.52 8.79 9.23
C ALA A 69 -15.02 8.85 10.68
N SER A 70 -14.89 7.69 11.31
CA SER A 70 -14.35 7.50 12.66
C SER A 70 -13.23 6.46 12.64
N LEU A 71 -12.26 6.62 13.53
CA LEU A 71 -11.17 5.68 13.72
C LEU A 71 -11.02 5.45 15.22
N ASP A 72 -11.47 4.29 15.68
CA ASP A 72 -11.51 3.95 17.10
C ASP A 72 -10.55 2.80 17.41
N TYR A 73 -9.94 2.81 18.59
CA TYR A 73 -9.12 1.69 19.07
C TYR A 73 -10.03 0.63 19.71
N GLU A 74 -9.93 -0.61 19.23
CA GLU A 74 -10.58 -1.76 19.82
C GLU A 74 -9.52 -2.70 20.44
N PRO A 75 -9.58 -2.97 21.76
CA PRO A 75 -8.64 -3.89 22.39
C PRO A 75 -8.83 -5.31 21.84
N GLY A 76 -7.72 -6.05 21.76
CA GLY A 76 -7.75 -7.44 21.29
C GLY A 76 -8.52 -8.36 22.24
N LEU A 77 -9.08 -9.42 21.68
CA LEU A 77 -9.71 -10.52 22.41
C LEU A 77 -8.94 -11.81 22.14
N PRO A 78 -7.99 -12.19 23.02
CA PRO A 78 -7.16 -13.38 22.82
C PRO A 78 -7.97 -14.67 22.72
N SER A 79 -9.09 -14.78 23.46
CA SER A 79 -9.98 -15.95 23.43
C SER A 79 -10.64 -16.20 22.07
N ALA A 80 -10.74 -15.17 21.22
CA ALA A 80 -11.32 -15.23 19.88
C ALA A 80 -10.28 -15.04 18.76
N ASN A 81 -8.97 -15.03 19.09
CA ASN A 81 -7.88 -14.70 18.17
C ASN A 81 -8.07 -13.35 17.46
N ILE A 82 -8.71 -12.37 18.13
CA ILE A 82 -8.87 -11.02 17.60
C ILE A 82 -7.71 -10.19 18.14
N PRO A 83 -6.81 -9.68 17.29
CA PRO A 83 -5.73 -8.81 17.75
C PRO A 83 -6.29 -7.42 18.14
N PRO A 84 -5.58 -6.63 18.96
CA PRO A 84 -5.90 -5.22 19.12
C PRO A 84 -5.75 -4.51 17.77
N HIS A 85 -6.66 -3.58 17.48
CA HIS A 85 -6.73 -2.98 16.17
C HIS A 85 -7.42 -1.63 16.17
N ALA A 86 -7.19 -0.87 15.11
CA ALA A 86 -8.00 0.28 14.78
C ALA A 86 -9.20 -0.14 13.94
N ARG A 87 -10.38 0.37 14.27
CA ARG A 87 -11.60 0.21 13.50
C ARG A 87 -11.92 1.52 12.78
N PHE A 88 -11.75 1.50 11.47
CA PHE A 88 -12.13 2.58 10.58
C PHE A 88 -13.55 2.35 10.07
N HIS A 89 -14.51 3.14 10.53
CA HIS A 89 -15.92 2.95 10.23
C HIS A 89 -16.68 4.26 10.03
N GLY A 90 -17.85 4.17 9.43
CA GLY A 90 -18.70 5.31 9.16
C GLY A 90 -19.77 5.01 8.13
N LYS A 91 -20.32 6.05 7.52
CA LYS A 91 -21.32 5.96 6.46
C LYS A 91 -20.93 6.83 5.28
N ILE A 92 -20.93 6.25 4.07
CA ILE A 92 -20.81 6.99 2.83
C ILE A 92 -22.20 7.48 2.39
N SER A 93 -22.24 8.71 1.91
CA SER A 93 -23.42 9.32 1.27
C SER A 93 -22.99 10.13 0.05
N THR A 94 -23.53 9.79 -1.12
CA THR A 94 -23.32 10.51 -2.39
C THR A 94 -24.31 11.66 -2.58
N LYS A 95 -25.16 11.94 -1.60
CA LYS A 95 -26.04 13.11 -1.62
C LYS A 95 -25.19 14.38 -1.73
N LEU A 96 -25.47 15.18 -2.77
CA LEU A 96 -24.81 16.47 -2.97
C LEU A 96 -25.40 17.52 -2.02
N PRO A 97 -24.57 18.43 -1.48
CA PRO A 97 -25.07 19.59 -0.76
C PRO A 97 -25.91 20.48 -1.71
N PRO A 98 -26.80 21.31 -1.18
CA PRO A 98 -27.56 22.28 -1.99
C PRO A 98 -26.68 23.35 -2.68
N ASN A 99 -25.38 23.38 -2.41
CA ASN A 99 -24.43 24.31 -3.00
C ASN A 99 -23.92 23.79 -4.36
N PHE A 100 -24.01 24.62 -5.40
CA PHE A 100 -23.59 24.31 -6.78
C PHE A 100 -22.07 24.18 -6.99
N ARG A 101 -21.24 24.38 -5.95
CA ARG A 101 -19.77 24.36 -6.06
C ARG A 101 -19.15 22.97 -5.88
N VAL A 102 -19.95 21.96 -5.57
CA VAL A 102 -19.46 20.60 -5.24
C VAL A 102 -20.09 19.60 -6.18
N ASP A 103 -19.31 19.14 -7.15
CA ASP A 103 -19.76 18.18 -8.14
C ASP A 103 -19.70 16.73 -7.65
N ARG A 104 -18.92 16.46 -6.58
CA ARG A 104 -18.69 15.11 -6.06
C ARG A 104 -18.58 15.07 -4.53
N THR A 105 -19.35 14.17 -3.93
CA THR A 105 -19.28 13.77 -2.52
C THR A 105 -19.22 12.24 -2.42
N GLY A 106 -19.15 11.69 -1.22
CA GLY A 106 -19.06 10.26 -0.95
C GLY A 106 -17.64 9.78 -0.68
N TYR A 107 -16.91 10.45 0.22
CA TYR A 107 -15.56 10.05 0.62
C TYR A 107 -15.38 10.02 2.14
N ALA A 108 -14.65 9.01 2.60
CA ALA A 108 -14.11 8.90 3.94
C ALA A 108 -12.65 8.40 3.89
N ALA A 109 -11.80 8.88 4.79
CA ALA A 109 -10.45 8.39 4.96
C ALA A 109 -9.88 8.67 6.33
N PHE A 110 -8.73 8.07 6.60
CA PHE A 110 -7.82 8.51 7.64
C PHE A 110 -6.39 8.50 7.12
N ARG A 111 -5.51 9.22 7.80
CA ARG A 111 -4.05 9.13 7.64
C ARG A 111 -3.35 9.39 8.96
N ASN A 112 -2.12 8.93 9.12
CA ASN A 112 -1.32 9.37 10.26
C ASN A 112 -0.99 10.87 10.16
N GLN A 113 -0.85 11.50 11.32
CA GLN A 113 -0.31 12.84 11.43
C GLN A 113 1.16 12.81 11.02
N ASP A 114 1.59 13.86 10.34
CA ASP A 114 2.98 14.05 9.95
C ASP A 114 3.87 13.95 11.20
N ARG A 115 5.01 13.26 11.09
CA ARG A 115 5.94 13.04 12.22
C ARG A 115 6.54 14.33 12.81
N GLY A 116 6.24 15.48 12.21
CA GLY A 116 6.71 16.79 12.65
C GLY A 116 8.15 17.05 12.23
N PHE A 117 8.85 17.81 13.07
CA PHE A 117 10.23 18.24 12.83
C PHE A 117 11.19 17.67 13.88
N TRP A 118 12.44 17.46 13.47
CA TRP A 118 13.62 17.27 14.30
C TRP A 118 14.66 18.37 14.02
N LEU A 119 15.79 18.39 14.73
CA LEU A 119 16.80 19.45 14.66
C LEU A 119 17.26 19.85 13.24
N PHE A 120 17.27 18.91 12.30
CA PHE A 120 17.76 19.14 10.93
C PHE A 120 16.66 19.15 9.86
N GLY A 121 15.37 19.16 10.23
CA GLY A 121 14.28 19.31 9.27
C GLY A 121 13.03 18.53 9.62
N ARG A 122 12.18 18.25 8.61
CA ARG A 122 11.01 17.38 8.78
C ARG A 122 11.45 15.92 8.96
N LEU A 123 10.70 15.18 9.77
CA LEU A 123 10.86 13.74 9.91
C LEU A 123 10.08 13.04 8.79
N TYR A 124 10.74 12.07 8.15
CA TYR A 124 10.14 11.24 7.12
C TYR A 124 10.26 9.77 7.52
N TRP A 125 9.50 8.92 6.85
CA TRP A 125 9.76 7.49 6.79
C TRP A 125 10.64 7.17 5.60
N ASP A 126 11.63 6.32 5.86
CA ASP A 126 12.56 5.84 4.85
C ASP A 126 12.20 4.42 4.46
N LEU A 127 11.43 4.32 3.39
CA LEU A 127 10.95 3.05 2.82
C LEU A 127 11.82 2.61 1.64
N ASP A 128 12.91 3.32 1.32
CA ASP A 128 13.76 3.04 0.16
C ASP A 128 14.30 1.60 0.17
N PRO A 129 14.74 1.04 1.32
CA PRO A 129 15.25 -0.31 1.37
C PRO A 129 14.19 -1.41 1.22
N TYR A 130 12.90 -1.06 1.18
CA TYR A 130 11.79 -2.01 1.17
C TYR A 130 11.10 -2.08 -0.18
N SER A 131 10.57 -3.27 -0.50
CA SER A 131 9.88 -3.55 -1.76
C SER A 131 8.36 -3.46 -1.64
N TYR A 132 7.82 -3.83 -0.48
CA TYR A 132 6.38 -3.92 -0.24
C TYR A 132 5.93 -3.08 0.94
N LEU A 133 4.71 -2.56 0.84
CA LEU A 133 3.92 -2.09 1.97
C LEU A 133 2.91 -3.17 2.35
N ALA A 134 3.02 -3.69 3.56
CA ALA A 134 2.17 -4.72 4.12
C ALA A 134 1.09 -4.13 5.02
N LEU A 135 -0.12 -4.69 4.94
CA LEU A 135 -1.25 -4.32 5.77
C LEU A 135 -1.95 -5.58 6.30
N ARG A 136 -2.08 -5.71 7.63
CA ARG A 136 -2.88 -6.77 8.27
C ARG A 136 -4.24 -6.20 8.64
N ILE A 137 -5.29 -6.70 7.98
CA ILE A 137 -6.62 -6.08 7.98
C ILE A 137 -7.74 -7.12 8.01
N LYS A 138 -8.94 -6.67 8.37
CA LYS A 138 -10.20 -7.39 8.18
C LYS A 138 -11.19 -6.43 7.54
N SER A 139 -11.71 -6.80 6.36
CA SER A 139 -12.49 -5.92 5.48
C SER A 139 -13.95 -6.37 5.38
N ASP A 140 -14.85 -5.40 5.25
CA ASP A 140 -16.26 -5.59 4.91
C ASP A 140 -16.54 -5.82 3.41
N GLY A 141 -15.50 -5.83 2.57
CA GLY A 141 -15.59 -5.99 1.12
C GLY A 141 -15.82 -4.71 0.32
N ARG A 142 -15.78 -3.53 0.97
CA ARG A 142 -15.78 -2.21 0.30
C ARG A 142 -14.48 -1.98 -0.47
N ARG A 143 -14.49 -0.98 -1.38
CA ARG A 143 -13.34 -0.65 -2.24
C ARG A 143 -12.45 0.42 -1.59
N TYR A 144 -11.49 0.00 -0.79
CA TYR A 144 -10.53 0.90 -0.15
C TYR A 144 -9.30 1.16 -1.03
N THR A 145 -8.65 2.30 -0.80
CA THR A 145 -7.37 2.69 -1.42
C THR A 145 -6.36 3.05 -0.33
N VAL A 146 -5.16 2.52 -0.42
CA VAL A 146 -4.02 2.94 0.40
C VAL A 146 -3.38 4.16 -0.24
N ASN A 147 -3.14 5.18 0.57
CA ASN A 147 -2.62 6.48 0.16
C ASN A 147 -1.27 6.72 0.84
N ILE A 148 -0.25 7.10 0.06
CA ILE A 148 1.07 7.50 0.54
C ILE A 148 1.32 8.94 0.08
N GLN A 149 1.63 9.81 1.02
CA GLN A 149 2.04 11.19 0.71
C GLN A 149 3.55 11.31 0.93
N THR A 150 4.27 11.85 -0.06
CA THR A 150 5.72 12.09 0.02
C THR A 150 6.06 13.57 -0.05
N ASP A 151 7.34 13.89 0.15
CA ASP A 151 7.87 15.22 -0.15
C ASP A 151 8.03 15.45 -1.66
N SER A 152 6.89 15.55 -2.36
CA SER A 152 6.83 15.93 -3.79
C SER A 152 6.93 17.44 -3.96
N ILE A 153 7.27 17.88 -5.18
CA ILE A 153 7.21 19.29 -5.60
C ILE A 153 5.78 19.84 -5.44
N VAL A 154 4.78 18.99 -5.70
CA VAL A 154 3.38 19.33 -5.52
C VAL A 154 2.89 18.66 -4.25
N ASP A 155 2.67 19.45 -3.20
CA ASP A 155 2.28 18.94 -1.87
C ASP A 155 0.92 18.20 -1.87
N THR A 156 0.09 18.43 -2.88
CA THR A 156 -1.21 17.75 -3.07
C THR A 156 -1.11 16.41 -3.79
N ASP A 157 0.09 16.02 -4.24
CA ASP A 157 0.31 14.70 -4.83
C ASP A 157 0.15 13.60 -3.78
N ILE A 158 -0.59 12.57 -4.16
CA ILE A 158 -0.81 11.37 -3.37
C ILE A 158 -0.56 10.16 -4.27
N HIS A 159 0.27 9.25 -3.80
CA HIS A 159 0.47 7.96 -4.43
C HIS A 159 -0.58 6.99 -3.89
N GLN A 160 -1.39 6.42 -4.77
CA GLN A 160 -2.53 5.57 -4.41
C GLN A 160 -2.37 4.15 -4.96
N HIS A 161 -2.82 3.16 -4.17
CA HIS A 161 -2.96 1.78 -4.61
C HIS A 161 -4.26 1.21 -4.06
N ARG A 162 -5.02 0.46 -4.85
CA ARG A 162 -6.25 -0.19 -4.36
C ARG A 162 -5.92 -1.28 -3.36
N LEU A 163 -6.67 -1.34 -2.27
CA LEU A 163 -6.54 -2.38 -1.27
C LEU A 163 -7.42 -3.56 -1.69
N TYR A 164 -6.79 -4.58 -2.27
CA TYR A 164 -7.49 -5.78 -2.70
C TYR A 164 -7.60 -6.77 -1.54
N THR A 165 -8.84 -7.09 -1.15
CA THR A 165 -9.17 -8.00 -0.04
C THR A 165 -9.92 -9.22 -0.57
N ARG A 166 -9.89 -10.35 0.15
CA ARG A 166 -10.68 -11.52 -0.24
C ARG A 166 -12.18 -11.24 -0.20
N HIS A 167 -12.65 -10.51 0.80
CA HIS A 167 -14.06 -10.14 0.93
C HIS A 167 -14.59 -9.41 -0.32
N HIS A 168 -13.74 -8.65 -1.01
CA HIS A 168 -14.06 -8.00 -2.26
C HIS A 168 -14.22 -8.98 -3.46
N ARG A 169 -13.59 -10.18 -3.41
CA ARG A 169 -13.76 -11.25 -4.42
C ARG A 169 -15.07 -12.03 -4.27
N VAL A 170 -15.58 -12.18 -3.04
CA VAL A 170 -16.76 -13.02 -2.72
C VAL A 170 -18.08 -12.40 -3.19
N ARG A 171 -18.18 -11.06 -3.22
CA ARG A 171 -19.45 -10.36 -3.52
C ARG A 171 -19.76 -10.15 -5.01
N GLY A 172 -19.09 -10.89 -5.89
CA GLY A 172 -19.47 -11.02 -7.29
C GLY A 172 -18.67 -10.14 -8.24
N THR A 173 -17.62 -10.71 -8.84
CA THR A 173 -17.35 -10.45 -10.25
C THR A 173 -17.98 -11.59 -11.04
N PRO A 174 -19.05 -11.34 -11.84
CA PRO A 174 -19.24 -12.15 -13.02
C PRO A 174 -17.97 -12.04 -13.87
N LYS A 175 -17.62 -13.09 -14.62
CA LYS A 175 -16.72 -13.01 -15.77
C LYS A 175 -16.97 -11.72 -16.57
N PRO A 176 -15.98 -11.17 -17.30
CA PRO A 176 -16.14 -9.92 -18.04
C PRO A 176 -17.15 -10.08 -19.19
N SER A 177 -18.44 -10.09 -18.86
CA SER A 177 -19.51 -9.70 -19.74
C SER A 177 -19.69 -8.20 -19.53
N SER A 178 -19.28 -7.44 -20.53
CA SER A 178 -19.57 -6.06 -20.96
C SER A 178 -20.72 -5.22 -20.34
N ARG A 179 -21.22 -5.48 -19.14
CA ARG A 179 -22.31 -4.71 -18.50
C ARG A 179 -22.11 -4.62 -16.99
N SER A 180 -21.12 -3.82 -16.55
CA SER A 180 -21.24 -3.20 -15.22
C SER A 180 -22.23 -2.03 -15.32
N SER A 181 -23.13 -1.91 -14.36
CA SER A 181 -24.10 -0.82 -14.23
C SER A 181 -23.43 0.45 -13.69
N THR A 182 -22.34 0.90 -14.30
CA THR A 182 -21.90 2.29 -14.21
C THR A 182 -22.74 3.11 -15.19
N SER A 183 -23.30 4.23 -14.73
CA SER A 183 -23.98 5.19 -15.62
C SER A 183 -23.09 5.54 -16.81
N SER A 184 -23.70 5.79 -17.98
CA SER A 184 -23.00 6.16 -19.21
C SER A 184 -22.03 7.33 -18.99
N ASP A 185 -22.42 8.33 -18.20
CA ASP A 185 -21.57 9.45 -17.77
C ASP A 185 -20.29 9.02 -17.07
N SER A 186 -20.33 8.00 -16.21
CA SER A 186 -19.13 7.54 -15.50
C SER A 186 -18.11 6.90 -16.44
N ARG A 187 -18.56 6.26 -17.53
CA ARG A 187 -17.67 5.61 -18.51
C ARG A 187 -16.99 6.60 -19.45
N GLU A 188 -17.71 7.61 -19.93
CA GLU A 188 -17.12 8.63 -20.80
C GLU A 188 -16.17 9.53 -20.01
N HIS A 189 -16.55 9.95 -18.80
CA HIS A 189 -15.70 10.74 -17.94
C HIS A 189 -14.45 9.97 -17.46
N MET A 190 -14.53 8.65 -17.28
CA MET A 190 -13.34 7.81 -17.01
C MET A 190 -12.42 7.69 -18.23
N LYS A 191 -12.95 7.63 -19.46
CA LYS A 191 -12.13 7.64 -20.67
C LYS A 191 -11.46 9.00 -20.90
N GLU A 192 -12.13 10.09 -20.56
CA GLU A 192 -11.58 11.44 -20.61
C GLU A 192 -10.51 11.66 -19.53
N MET A 193 -10.74 11.15 -18.32
CA MET A 193 -9.81 11.24 -17.19
C MET A 193 -8.59 10.31 -17.34
N TYR A 194 -8.77 9.18 -18.02
CA TYR A 194 -7.73 8.16 -18.27
C TYR A 194 -7.66 7.82 -19.76
N PRO A 195 -7.12 8.71 -20.61
CA PRO A 195 -7.06 8.49 -22.06
C PRO A 195 -6.24 7.24 -22.45
N ARG A 196 -5.34 6.79 -21.57
CA ARG A 196 -4.54 5.55 -21.72
C ARG A 196 -5.09 4.34 -20.94
N GLY A 197 -6.27 4.47 -20.33
CA GLY A 197 -6.88 3.44 -19.49
C GLY A 197 -6.54 3.58 -18.00
N ILE A 198 -7.33 2.92 -17.15
CA ILE A 198 -7.15 2.93 -15.69
C ILE A 198 -5.87 2.16 -15.34
N PRO A 199 -4.93 2.73 -14.59
CA PRO A 199 -3.73 2.02 -14.13
C PRO A 199 -4.08 0.74 -13.36
N GLU A 200 -3.33 -0.34 -13.57
CA GLU A 200 -3.63 -1.67 -13.00
C GLU A 200 -3.80 -1.66 -11.46
N ALA A 201 -2.98 -0.88 -10.76
CA ALA A 201 -3.03 -0.72 -9.31
C ALA A 201 -4.34 -0.07 -8.80
N LEU A 202 -5.09 0.62 -9.67
CA LEU A 202 -6.38 1.22 -9.39
C LEU A 202 -7.55 0.48 -10.08
N GLY A 203 -7.25 -0.60 -10.82
CA GLY A 203 -8.21 -1.41 -11.56
C GLY A 203 -9.19 -2.19 -10.69
N ASP A 204 -10.06 -3.00 -11.31
CA ASP A 204 -11.04 -3.83 -10.61
C ASP A 204 -10.50 -5.18 -10.13
N ALA A 205 -9.42 -5.67 -10.74
CA ALA A 205 -8.74 -6.90 -10.38
C ALA A 205 -7.34 -6.60 -9.83
N PRO A 206 -6.86 -7.36 -8.82
CA PRO A 206 -5.51 -7.18 -8.31
C PRO A 206 -4.47 -7.48 -9.42
N PRO A 207 -3.45 -6.63 -9.60
CA PRO A 207 -2.34 -6.93 -10.50
C PRO A 207 -1.56 -8.13 -9.97
N GLU A 208 -0.87 -8.87 -10.85
CA GLU A 208 -0.07 -10.05 -10.46
C GLU A 208 1.02 -9.75 -9.42
N SER A 209 1.47 -8.50 -9.37
CA SER A 209 2.44 -8.02 -8.40
C SER A 209 1.87 -7.84 -6.99
N THR A 210 0.55 -7.70 -6.85
CA THR A 210 -0.11 -7.62 -5.54
C THR A 210 -0.26 -9.01 -4.94
N ILE A 211 0.44 -9.26 -3.84
CA ILE A 211 0.40 -10.55 -3.16
C ILE A 211 -0.69 -10.52 -2.11
N ILE A 212 -1.64 -11.44 -2.25
CA ILE A 212 -2.77 -11.69 -1.36
C ILE A 212 -2.76 -13.19 -1.10
N SER A 213 -3.10 -13.63 0.11
CA SER A 213 -3.12 -15.05 0.44
C SER A 213 -4.00 -15.87 -0.52
N THR A 214 -3.50 -17.04 -0.90
CA THR A 214 -3.97 -17.88 -2.02
C THR A 214 -5.03 -18.91 -1.64
N SER A 215 -5.60 -18.89 -0.43
CA SER A 215 -6.66 -19.85 -0.07
C SER A 215 -7.84 -19.67 -1.03
N SER A 216 -8.14 -20.75 -1.78
CA SER A 216 -9.15 -20.83 -2.84
C SER A 216 -10.60 -20.74 -2.36
N SER A 217 -10.80 -20.52 -1.06
CA SER A 217 -12.13 -20.43 -0.47
C SER A 217 -12.69 -19.02 -0.67
N ALA A 218 -13.58 -18.87 -1.65
CA ALA A 218 -14.37 -17.66 -1.89
C ALA A 218 -15.44 -17.42 -0.80
N THR A 219 -15.29 -18.02 0.38
CA THR A 219 -16.20 -17.86 1.51
C THR A 219 -15.38 -17.59 2.76
N THR A 220 -15.52 -16.39 3.32
CA THR A 220 -14.90 -16.00 4.60
C THR A 220 -15.64 -16.60 5.80
N SER A 221 -16.53 -17.56 5.56
CA SER A 221 -17.43 -18.19 6.52
C SER A 221 -16.71 -19.14 7.48
N GLY A 222 -15.43 -19.45 7.26
CA GLY A 222 -14.64 -20.41 8.06
C GLY A 222 -13.31 -19.89 8.61
N GLY A 223 -12.92 -18.64 8.32
CA GLY A 223 -11.67 -18.03 8.80
C GLY A 223 -11.90 -16.94 9.85
N THR A 224 -10.83 -16.42 10.46
CA THR A 224 -10.92 -15.23 11.34
C THR A 224 -11.38 -13.98 10.57
N GLY A 225 -11.25 -14.02 9.23
CA GLY A 225 -11.48 -12.93 8.29
C GLY A 225 -10.42 -11.84 8.36
N TRP A 226 -9.35 -12.06 9.11
CA TRP A 226 -8.13 -11.27 9.03
C TRP A 226 -7.25 -11.82 7.90
N GLU A 227 -6.63 -10.92 7.15
CA GLU A 227 -5.68 -11.24 6.10
C GLU A 227 -4.57 -10.21 6.06
N THR A 228 -3.42 -10.63 5.51
CA THR A 228 -2.30 -9.74 5.24
C THR A 228 -2.16 -9.55 3.73
N VAL A 229 -2.07 -8.28 3.31
CA VAL A 229 -1.97 -7.87 1.92
C VAL A 229 -0.62 -7.17 1.72
N LEU A 230 0.14 -7.57 0.70
CA LEU A 230 1.41 -6.93 0.33
C LEU A 230 1.23 -6.14 -0.96
N LEU A 231 1.42 -4.83 -0.88
CA LEU A 231 1.33 -3.89 -1.99
C LEU A 231 2.74 -3.49 -2.44
N PRO A 232 3.13 -3.76 -3.70
CA PRO A 232 4.44 -3.33 -4.21
C PRO A 232 4.56 -1.82 -4.21
N LEU A 233 5.61 -1.25 -3.59
CA LEU A 233 5.80 0.20 -3.52
C LEU A 233 5.99 0.85 -4.90
N ASN A 234 6.42 0.09 -5.92
CA ASN A 234 6.53 0.56 -7.30
C ASN A 234 5.21 0.56 -8.08
N SER A 235 4.16 -0.07 -7.56
CA SER A 235 2.85 -0.16 -8.23
C SER A 235 1.91 1.00 -7.89
N PHE A 236 2.23 1.79 -6.87
CA PHE A 236 1.44 2.95 -6.50
C PHE A 236 1.44 4.02 -7.60
N VAL A 237 0.27 4.59 -7.83
CA VAL A 237 0.00 5.53 -8.91
C VAL A 237 -0.09 6.94 -8.34
N ARG A 238 0.63 7.89 -8.95
CA ARG A 238 0.58 9.29 -8.55
C ARG A 238 -0.74 9.92 -9.00
N THR A 239 -1.44 10.53 -8.06
CA THR A 239 -2.71 11.22 -8.24
C THR A 239 -2.69 12.59 -7.58
N ASN A 240 -3.56 13.48 -8.03
CA ASN A 240 -3.76 14.81 -7.45
C ASN A 240 -5.25 15.15 -7.52
N PHE A 241 -5.86 15.49 -6.39
CA PHE A 241 -7.32 15.68 -6.26
C PHE A 241 -8.18 14.54 -6.86
N GLY A 242 -7.68 13.31 -6.84
CA GLY A 242 -8.37 12.13 -7.39
C GLY A 242 -8.17 11.90 -8.90
N TYR A 243 -7.32 12.70 -9.55
CA TYR A 243 -6.94 12.55 -10.96
C TYR A 243 -5.55 11.94 -11.06
N VAL A 244 -5.34 10.97 -11.96
CA VAL A 244 -3.99 10.45 -12.23
C VAL A 244 -3.18 11.52 -12.96
N VAL A 245 -1.97 11.78 -12.45
CA VAL A 245 -1.11 12.84 -13.00
C VAL A 245 0.02 12.24 -13.83
N GLU A 246 0.08 12.58 -15.10
CA GLU A 246 1.24 12.29 -15.96
C GLU A 246 2.23 13.48 -15.94
N PRO A 247 3.54 13.25 -16.10
CA PRO A 247 4.21 11.94 -16.16
C PRO A 247 4.20 11.26 -14.79
N GLN A 248 3.99 9.94 -14.76
CA GLN A 248 4.07 9.19 -13.51
C GLN A 248 5.51 9.25 -12.96
N THR A 249 5.64 9.55 -11.67
CA THR A 249 6.91 9.47 -10.95
C THR A 249 6.78 8.46 -9.83
N SER A 250 7.82 7.65 -9.63
CA SER A 250 7.89 6.74 -8.49
C SER A 250 7.78 7.49 -7.17
N ILE A 251 7.29 6.80 -6.14
CA ILE A 251 7.29 7.30 -4.76
C ILE A 251 8.71 7.71 -4.38
N MET A 252 8.88 8.90 -3.78
CA MET A 252 10.12 9.26 -3.07
C MET A 252 10.18 8.50 -1.74
N ARG A 253 10.59 7.23 -1.80
CA ARG A 253 10.49 6.26 -0.70
C ARG A 253 11.23 6.69 0.56
N ASN A 254 12.32 7.43 0.43
CA ASN A 254 13.10 7.98 1.53
C ASN A 254 12.45 9.18 2.24
N ARG A 255 11.40 9.77 1.65
CA ARG A 255 10.75 11.01 2.13
C ARG A 255 9.24 10.87 2.24
N VAL A 256 8.78 9.77 2.82
CA VAL A 256 7.35 9.54 3.09
C VAL A 256 6.89 10.37 4.29
N LYS A 257 5.85 11.19 4.09
CA LYS A 257 5.25 12.08 5.10
C LYS A 257 4.12 11.39 5.87
N SER A 258 3.22 10.73 5.15
CA SER A 258 2.08 10.02 5.75
C SER A 258 1.62 8.84 4.90
N VAL A 259 0.97 7.90 5.58
CA VAL A 259 0.24 6.76 5.03
C VAL A 259 -1.18 6.79 5.60
N GLY A 260 -2.15 6.46 4.76
CA GLY A 260 -3.56 6.44 5.12
C GLY A 260 -4.36 5.50 4.25
N ILE A 261 -5.64 5.32 4.61
CA ILE A 261 -6.59 4.53 3.83
C ILE A 261 -7.81 5.41 3.56
N GLY A 262 -8.28 5.38 2.32
CA GLY A 262 -9.49 6.06 1.88
C GLY A 262 -10.50 5.13 1.26
N LEU A 263 -11.75 5.59 1.21
CA LEU A 263 -12.90 4.93 0.60
C LEU A 263 -13.60 5.92 -0.32
N THR A 264 -13.54 5.66 -1.63
CA THR A 264 -14.13 6.48 -2.71
C THR A 264 -15.03 5.61 -3.62
N ASP A 265 -15.66 4.58 -3.07
CA ASP A 265 -16.45 3.61 -3.85
C ASP A 265 -17.77 4.18 -4.39
N ARG A 266 -18.23 5.33 -3.86
CA ARG A 266 -19.52 5.99 -4.15
C ARG A 266 -20.72 5.06 -3.97
N ILE A 267 -20.62 4.09 -3.06
CA ILE A 267 -21.73 3.23 -2.70
C ILE A 267 -22.28 3.74 -1.37
N ASP A 268 -23.53 4.18 -1.37
CA ASP A 268 -24.18 4.63 -0.14
C ASP A 268 -24.25 3.52 0.92
N GLY A 269 -24.06 3.90 2.18
CA GLY A 269 -24.25 3.00 3.31
C GLY A 269 -23.02 2.85 4.21
N PRO A 270 -23.08 1.93 5.18
CA PRO A 270 -22.04 1.78 6.19
C PRO A 270 -20.79 1.10 5.62
N PHE A 271 -19.65 1.44 6.20
CA PHE A 271 -18.38 0.74 5.95
C PHE A 271 -17.68 0.42 7.27
N ASP A 272 -16.90 -0.67 7.28
CA ASP A 272 -16.16 -1.16 8.44
C ASP A 272 -14.87 -1.86 7.98
N LEU A 273 -13.73 -1.21 8.22
CA LEU A 273 -12.40 -1.75 7.97
C LEU A 273 -11.64 -1.80 9.28
N ARG A 274 -11.09 -2.96 9.61
CA ARG A 274 -10.27 -3.16 10.81
C ARG A 274 -8.82 -3.31 10.38
N ILE A 275 -7.93 -2.60 11.05
CA ILE A 275 -6.50 -2.54 10.74
C ILE A 275 -5.71 -2.84 12.00
N HIS A 276 -4.92 -3.90 11.96
CA HIS A 276 -4.04 -4.26 13.07
C HIS A 276 -2.66 -3.62 12.91
N LYS A 277 -2.05 -3.70 11.72
CA LYS A 277 -0.69 -3.22 11.49
C LYS A 277 -0.47 -2.80 10.03
N ILE A 278 0.35 -1.77 9.83
CA ILE A 278 0.88 -1.34 8.53
C ILE A 278 2.41 -1.23 8.65
N TRP A 279 3.14 -1.92 7.78
CA TRP A 279 4.60 -1.97 7.84
C TRP A 279 5.21 -2.11 6.44
N ALA A 280 6.47 -1.73 6.28
CA ALA A 280 7.24 -1.97 5.07
C ALA A 280 8.10 -3.22 5.24
N THR A 281 8.19 -4.03 4.19
CA THR A 281 8.93 -5.29 4.25
C THR A 281 9.47 -5.73 2.90
N ASN A 282 10.48 -6.61 2.95
CA ASN A 282 10.96 -7.39 1.82
C ASN A 282 10.48 -8.86 1.88
N GLY A 283 9.91 -9.30 3.01
CA GLY A 283 9.45 -10.67 3.24
C GLY A 283 8.71 -10.81 4.58
N MET A 284 8.74 -11.98 5.20
CA MET A 284 8.37 -12.15 6.62
C MET A 284 9.46 -12.94 7.30
N ASP A 285 9.86 -12.50 8.49
CA ASP A 285 10.66 -13.35 9.36
C ASP A 285 9.78 -14.42 10.03
N GLU A 286 10.39 -15.34 10.77
CA GLU A 286 9.67 -16.45 11.39
C GLU A 286 8.66 -15.99 12.44
N LEU A 287 8.92 -14.87 13.12
CA LEU A 287 8.04 -14.31 14.13
C LEU A 287 6.81 -13.67 13.48
N ASP A 288 7.02 -12.83 12.47
CA ASP A 288 5.96 -12.20 11.70
C ASP A 288 5.08 -13.25 11.00
N ALA A 289 5.67 -14.33 10.49
CA ALA A 289 4.95 -15.44 9.88
C ALA A 289 4.14 -16.25 10.90
N ALA A 290 4.70 -16.50 12.09
CA ALA A 290 3.97 -17.17 13.18
C ALA A 290 2.79 -16.32 13.67
N ASP A 291 2.98 -15.00 13.79
CA ASP A 291 1.91 -14.06 14.13
C ASP A 291 0.85 -13.95 13.04
N ASP A 292 1.25 -13.95 11.76
CA ASP A 292 0.30 -13.96 10.66
C ASP A 292 -0.53 -15.25 10.66
N LYS A 293 0.11 -16.40 10.91
CA LYS A 293 -0.59 -17.69 11.07
C LYS A 293 -1.55 -17.68 12.26
N ARG A 294 -1.16 -17.06 13.38
CA ARG A 294 -2.00 -16.94 14.58
C ARG A 294 -3.23 -16.08 14.34
N ILE A 295 -3.08 -14.94 13.66
CA ILE A 295 -4.16 -13.96 13.46
C ILE A 295 -5.03 -14.31 12.25
N CYS A 296 -4.42 -14.62 11.11
CA CYS A 296 -5.09 -14.88 9.85
C CYS A 296 -5.51 -16.35 9.69
N GLY A 297 -4.94 -17.28 10.48
CA GLY A 297 -5.32 -18.69 10.46
C GLY A 297 -5.11 -19.34 9.08
N SER A 298 -6.18 -19.88 8.49
CA SER A 298 -6.17 -20.43 7.12
C SER A 298 -5.89 -19.39 6.04
N ASP A 299 -6.02 -18.10 6.38
CA ASP A 299 -5.89 -16.98 5.46
C ASP A 299 -4.52 -16.30 5.55
N ALA A 300 -3.59 -16.84 6.36
CA ALA A 300 -2.21 -16.37 6.43
C ALA A 300 -1.48 -16.51 5.09
N LEU A 301 -0.49 -15.64 4.85
CA LEU A 301 0.30 -15.68 3.63
C LEU A 301 1.15 -16.96 3.61
N PRO A 302 1.25 -17.66 2.46
CA PRO A 302 2.10 -18.83 2.35
C PRO A 302 3.55 -18.40 2.55
N VAL A 303 4.24 -19.01 3.52
CA VAL A 303 5.68 -18.80 3.76
C VAL A 303 6.47 -19.57 2.70
N ASP A 304 6.38 -19.15 1.45
CA ASP A 304 7.18 -19.73 0.36
C ASP A 304 8.64 -19.25 0.43
N GLU A 305 9.56 -19.91 -0.29
CA GLU A 305 10.98 -19.53 -0.36
C GLU A 305 11.19 -18.04 -0.68
N GLY A 306 10.30 -17.44 -1.49
CA GLY A 306 10.32 -16.00 -1.79
C GLY A 306 10.09 -15.11 -0.57
N VAL A 307 9.30 -15.55 0.42
CA VAL A 307 9.10 -14.85 1.71
C VAL A 307 10.38 -14.89 2.56
N ARG A 308 11.14 -16.00 2.50
CA ARG A 308 12.41 -16.20 3.22
C ARG A 308 13.60 -15.50 2.56
N THR A 309 13.62 -15.40 1.23
CA THR A 309 14.73 -14.79 0.45
C THR A 309 14.43 -13.35 0.01
N GLY A 310 13.42 -12.70 0.59
CA GLY A 310 13.08 -11.31 0.30
C GLY A 310 12.56 -11.04 -1.12
N TRP A 311 12.05 -12.07 -1.81
CA TRP A 311 11.67 -12.10 -3.24
C TRP A 311 12.70 -11.49 -4.22
N ALA A 312 13.93 -11.26 -3.78
CA ALA A 312 15.01 -10.68 -4.56
C ALA A 312 15.62 -11.71 -5.55
N ALA A 313 15.52 -13.01 -5.23
CA ALA A 313 16.18 -14.08 -5.98
C ALA A 313 15.53 -14.39 -7.36
N SER A 314 14.26 -14.03 -7.58
CA SER A 314 13.56 -14.36 -8.82
C SER A 314 14.02 -13.55 -10.04
N LYS A 315 14.73 -12.43 -9.83
CA LYS A 315 15.33 -11.64 -10.92
C LYS A 315 16.73 -12.07 -11.32
N MET A 316 17.46 -12.81 -10.47
CA MET A 316 18.82 -13.24 -10.79
C MET A 316 18.85 -14.55 -11.58
N HIS A 317 18.01 -15.53 -11.23
CA HIS A 317 17.98 -16.82 -11.93
C HIS A 317 17.38 -16.77 -13.34
N LYS A 318 16.53 -15.77 -13.65
CA LYS A 318 15.94 -15.65 -15.00
C LYS A 318 16.93 -15.10 -16.04
N LYS A 319 17.94 -14.32 -15.60
CA LYS A 319 18.96 -13.76 -16.48
C LYS A 319 20.06 -14.77 -16.77
N ASP A 320 20.46 -15.55 -15.76
CA ASP A 320 21.49 -16.59 -15.92
C ASP A 320 20.98 -17.82 -16.71
N ALA A 321 19.68 -18.13 -16.62
CA ALA A 321 19.07 -19.21 -17.41
C ALA A 321 18.95 -18.84 -18.91
N ASP A 322 18.60 -17.59 -19.24
CA ASP A 322 18.49 -17.13 -20.63
C ASP A 322 19.87 -16.97 -21.31
N ASP A 323 20.90 -16.56 -20.57
CA ASP A 323 22.27 -16.44 -21.10
C ASP A 323 22.99 -17.81 -21.23
N GLN A 324 22.67 -18.80 -20.39
CA GLN A 324 23.16 -20.17 -20.58
C GLN A 324 22.46 -20.92 -21.72
N GLN A 325 21.23 -20.55 -22.08
CA GLN A 325 20.51 -21.19 -23.18
C GLN A 325 20.89 -20.60 -24.55
N LYS A 326 21.30 -19.33 -24.61
CA LYS A 326 21.85 -18.69 -25.84
C LYS A 326 23.30 -19.05 -26.16
N SER A 327 24.13 -19.39 -25.16
CA SER A 327 25.54 -19.76 -25.39
C SER A 327 25.75 -21.21 -25.85
N LYS A 328 24.76 -22.11 -25.64
CA LYS A 328 24.85 -23.52 -26.07
C LYS A 328 24.42 -23.80 -27.52
N THR A 329 23.87 -22.83 -28.25
CA THR A 329 23.36 -23.03 -29.63
C THR A 329 24.25 -22.45 -30.76
N LYS A 330 25.44 -21.92 -30.46
CA LYS A 330 26.43 -21.54 -31.49
C LYS A 330 27.77 -22.25 -31.31
N LYS A 331 27.81 -23.54 -31.64
CA LYS A 331 29.03 -24.25 -32.05
C LYS A 331 28.78 -25.06 -33.33
N LYS A 332 28.86 -24.35 -34.47
CA LYS A 332 29.30 -24.83 -35.78
C LYS A 332 30.11 -23.64 -36.32
N GLY A 333 31.43 -23.65 -36.37
CA GLY A 333 32.28 -24.54 -37.15
C GLY A 333 32.96 -23.65 -38.18
N LEU A 334 34.15 -23.15 -37.88
CA LEU A 334 34.92 -22.20 -38.72
C LEU A 334 35.72 -22.96 -39.81
N GLY A 335 35.08 -23.95 -40.44
CA GLY A 335 35.68 -24.87 -41.42
C GLY A 335 34.90 -24.96 -42.73
N GLY A 336 34.15 -23.91 -43.10
CA GLY A 336 33.27 -23.90 -44.28
C GLY A 336 33.44 -22.67 -45.17
N LEU A 337 34.69 -22.20 -45.35
CA LEU A 337 35.01 -21.12 -46.29
C LEU A 337 36.38 -21.39 -46.92
N ARG A 338 36.43 -22.40 -47.82
CA ARG A 338 37.50 -22.55 -48.83
C ARG A 338 37.18 -23.69 -49.82
N SER A 339 36.41 -23.34 -50.85
CA SER A 339 36.17 -24.01 -52.15
C SER A 339 34.82 -23.43 -52.62
N GLU A 340 34.66 -22.64 -53.67
CA GLU A 340 35.15 -22.74 -55.04
C GLU A 340 35.17 -21.32 -55.67
N TRP A 341 36.32 -20.93 -56.22
CA TRP A 341 36.49 -19.95 -57.31
C TRP A 341 37.74 -20.41 -58.07
N ASP A 342 37.65 -21.63 -58.59
CA ASP A 342 38.44 -22.13 -59.71
C ASP A 342 37.49 -23.05 -60.48
N GLU A 343 36.60 -22.42 -61.26
CA GLU A 343 36.14 -22.84 -62.60
C GLU A 343 35.27 -21.74 -63.24
#